data_AF-H0VD08-F1
#
_entry.id   AF-H0VD08-F1
#
_cell.length_a   1.000
_cell.length_b   1.000
_cell.length_c   1.000
_cell.angle_alpha   90.00
_cell.angle_beta   90.00
_cell.angle_gamma   90.00
#
_symmetry.space_group_name_H-M   'P 1'
#
loop_
_entity.id
_entity.type
_entity.pdbx_description
1 polymer ?
#
loop_
_entity_poly.entity_id
_entity_poly.type
_entity_poly.pdbx_seq_one_letter_code
_entity_poly.pdbx_strand_id
1 'polypeptide(L)'
;TPSKKKIEISTIASNYHLEVNPSDAGNSDRVVIQEMLKTVAQSQQLETNSQRDFKICHVLSTVCKKEGLSLPSQLAQRIAEKSCRNLRKALLMCEACRVQQYPFTADQEIPETDWEVYLRETANAIVSQQTPQRLLEVRGRLYELLTHCIPPEIIMKGLLSELLHNCDGQLKGEVTQMAAYYEHRLQLGTKAIYHLEAFVAKFMALYKKFMEDGLEGMMF
;
A
#
# COMPACT_ATOMS: atom_id res chain seq x y z
N THR A 1 18.94 -22.83 -17.41
CA THR A 1 20.23 -23.55 -17.44
C THR A 1 20.00 -25.00 -17.05
N PRO A 2 20.71 -25.96 -17.67
CA PRO A 2 20.29 -27.34 -17.75
C PRO A 2 20.77 -28.13 -16.53
N SER A 3 19.83 -28.53 -15.69
CA SER A 3 19.87 -29.83 -15.03
C SER A 3 18.43 -30.29 -14.95
N LYS A 4 18.07 -31.38 -15.62
CA LYS A 4 16.74 -32.02 -15.52
C LYS A 4 16.55 -32.67 -14.15
N LYS A 5 17.01 -32.00 -13.09
CA LYS A 5 16.93 -32.47 -11.71
C LYS A 5 15.51 -32.19 -11.24
N LYS A 6 14.76 -33.26 -11.00
CA LYS A 6 13.46 -33.18 -10.33
C LYS A 6 13.72 -32.72 -8.90
N ILE A 7 13.13 -31.58 -8.52
CA ILE A 7 13.20 -31.04 -7.16
C ILE A 7 11.81 -31.23 -6.56
N GLU A 8 11.72 -32.03 -5.50
CA GLU A 8 10.49 -32.26 -4.75
C GLU A 8 10.51 -31.37 -3.50
N ILE A 9 9.40 -30.68 -3.24
CA ILE A 9 9.30 -29.72 -2.14
C ILE A 9 7.98 -29.97 -1.41
N SER A 10 8.06 -30.08 -0.09
CA SER A 10 6.87 -30.14 0.75
C SER A 10 6.23 -28.76 0.81
N THR A 11 4.96 -28.68 0.43
CA THR A 11 4.17 -27.46 0.53
C THR A 11 3.03 -27.68 1.51
N ILE A 12 2.79 -26.70 2.36
CA ILE A 12 1.61 -26.67 3.22
C ILE A 12 0.63 -25.71 2.56
N ALA A 13 -0.49 -26.24 2.10
CA ALA A 13 -1.50 -25.46 1.39
C ALA A 13 -2.82 -25.41 2.18
N SER A 14 -3.40 -24.23 2.20
CA SER A 14 -4.80 -23.94 2.53
C SER A 14 -5.45 -23.32 1.31
N ASN A 15 -6.78 -23.19 1.33
CA ASN A 15 -7.56 -22.53 0.26
C ASN A 15 -7.09 -21.10 -0.06
N TYR A 16 -6.30 -20.45 0.81
CA TYR A 16 -5.86 -19.07 0.67
C TYR A 16 -4.40 -18.79 1.03
N HIS A 17 -3.65 -19.81 1.43
CA HIS A 17 -2.27 -19.65 1.87
C HIS A 17 -1.47 -20.84 1.40
N LEU A 18 -0.30 -20.59 0.82
CA LEU A 18 0.65 -21.62 0.41
C LEU A 18 1.97 -21.28 1.10
N GLU A 19 2.34 -22.11 2.07
CA GLU A 19 3.61 -22.02 2.77
C GLU A 19 4.59 -23.00 2.14
N VAL A 20 5.75 -22.49 1.77
CA VAL A 20 6.85 -23.26 1.19
C VAL A 20 8.13 -22.76 1.81
N ASN A 21 9.02 -23.68 2.21
CA ASN A 21 10.35 -23.35 2.66
C ASN A 21 11.36 -23.70 1.55
N PRO A 22 11.83 -22.71 0.76
CA PRO A 22 12.74 -22.96 -0.37
C PRO A 22 14.08 -23.58 0.07
N SER A 23 14.48 -23.34 1.32
CA SER A 23 15.71 -23.87 1.91
C SER A 23 15.77 -25.40 1.92
N ASP A 24 14.60 -26.06 1.92
CA ASP A 24 14.49 -27.52 1.88
C ASP A 24 14.95 -28.09 0.51
N ALA A 25 15.07 -27.23 -0.51
CA ALA A 25 15.58 -27.58 -1.84
C ALA A 25 17.11 -27.38 -2.01
N GLY A 26 17.83 -27.10 -0.92
CA GLY A 26 19.28 -26.82 -0.95
C GLY A 26 19.59 -25.57 -1.79
N ASN A 27 20.70 -25.54 -2.54
CA ASN A 27 21.14 -24.35 -3.31
C ASN A 27 20.27 -23.99 -4.54
N SER A 28 19.02 -24.45 -4.60
CA SER A 28 18.11 -24.26 -5.74
C SER A 28 16.98 -23.27 -5.46
N ASP A 29 17.03 -22.52 -4.35
CA ASP A 29 15.97 -21.62 -3.88
C ASP A 29 15.46 -20.68 -4.98
N ARG A 30 16.39 -20.12 -5.78
CA ARG A 30 16.06 -19.21 -6.88
C ARG A 30 15.19 -19.88 -7.94
N VAL A 31 15.44 -21.16 -8.26
CA VAL A 31 14.67 -21.92 -9.24
C VAL A 31 13.28 -22.25 -8.67
N VAL A 32 13.22 -22.60 -7.39
CA VAL A 32 11.96 -22.85 -6.67
C VAL A 32 11.06 -21.61 -6.70
N ILE A 33 11.58 -20.46 -6.28
CA ILE A 33 10.82 -19.21 -6.22
C ILE A 33 10.40 -18.78 -7.63
N GLN A 34 11.29 -18.89 -8.62
CA GLN A 34 10.98 -18.51 -10.00
C GLN A 34 9.88 -19.38 -10.61
N GLU A 35 9.90 -20.70 -10.36
CA GLU A 35 8.89 -21.60 -10.90
C GLU A 35 7.56 -21.46 -10.16
N MET A 36 7.59 -21.32 -8.82
CA MET A 36 6.38 -21.02 -8.04
C MET A 36 5.70 -19.74 -8.52
N LEU A 37 6.45 -18.65 -8.72
CA LEU A 37 5.88 -17.40 -9.23
C LEU A 37 5.25 -17.59 -10.61
N LYS A 38 5.89 -18.36 -11.50
CA LYS A 38 5.30 -18.70 -12.80
C LYS A 38 4.03 -19.52 -12.66
N THR A 39 4.01 -20.56 -11.82
CA THR A 39 2.84 -21.42 -11.61
C THR A 39 1.68 -20.65 -10.99
N VAL A 40 1.95 -19.79 -10.01
CA VAL A 40 0.94 -18.92 -9.39
C VAL A 40 0.43 -17.89 -10.39
N ALA A 41 1.29 -17.32 -11.23
CA ALA A 41 0.89 -16.38 -12.28
C ALA A 41 0.15 -17.05 -13.46
N GLN A 42 0.42 -18.33 -13.74
CA GLN A 42 -0.28 -19.14 -14.75
C GLN A 42 -1.62 -19.69 -14.26
N SER A 43 -1.80 -19.79 -12.95
CA SER A 43 -3.09 -20.14 -12.36
C SER A 43 -4.06 -18.99 -12.65
N GLN A 44 -5.07 -19.28 -13.47
CA GLN A 44 -6.09 -18.30 -13.84
C GLN A 44 -6.71 -17.75 -12.54
N GLN A 45 -6.53 -16.46 -12.28
CA GLN A 45 -7.26 -15.79 -11.23
C GLN A 45 -8.74 -15.87 -11.60
N LEU A 46 -9.48 -16.80 -10.98
CA LEU A 46 -10.92 -16.61 -10.80
C LEU A 46 -11.07 -15.20 -10.24
N GLU A 47 -12.02 -14.42 -10.73
CA GLU A 47 -12.27 -13.02 -10.35
C GLU A 47 -12.53 -12.90 -8.83
N THR A 48 -11.48 -12.97 -8.03
CA THR A 48 -11.53 -13.08 -6.57
C THR A 48 -11.55 -11.72 -5.92
N ASN A 49 -11.36 -10.64 -6.67
CA ASN A 49 -11.48 -9.27 -6.15
C ASN A 49 -12.95 -8.96 -5.85
N SER A 50 -13.84 -9.16 -6.83
CA SER A 50 -15.29 -8.96 -6.71
C SER A 50 -15.90 -9.80 -5.59
N GLN A 51 -15.43 -11.05 -5.45
CA GLN A 51 -15.96 -11.99 -4.47
C GLN A 51 -15.51 -11.71 -3.02
N ARG A 52 -14.45 -10.91 -2.82
CA ARG A 52 -13.90 -10.62 -1.48
C ARG A 52 -14.38 -9.30 -0.90
N ASP A 53 -14.56 -8.27 -1.71
CA ASP A 53 -15.20 -7.03 -1.25
C ASP A 53 -16.67 -7.29 -0.89
N PHE A 54 -17.32 -8.21 -1.61
CA PHE A 54 -18.63 -8.76 -1.26
C PHE A 54 -18.65 -9.40 0.14
N LYS A 55 -17.56 -10.06 0.57
CA LYS A 55 -17.46 -10.64 1.92
C LYS A 55 -17.36 -9.56 3.01
N ILE A 56 -16.60 -8.49 2.78
CA ILE A 56 -16.53 -7.37 3.73
C ILE A 56 -17.90 -6.70 3.84
N CYS A 57 -18.56 -6.42 2.72
CA CYS A 57 -19.92 -5.88 2.70
C CYS A 57 -20.91 -6.77 3.48
N HIS A 58 -20.81 -8.10 3.31
CA HIS A 58 -21.63 -9.06 4.03
C HIS A 58 -21.38 -9.04 5.54
N VAL A 59 -20.11 -8.96 5.96
CA VAL A 59 -19.76 -8.85 7.39
C VAL A 59 -20.29 -7.53 7.97
N LEU A 60 -20.06 -6.40 7.29
CA LEU A 60 -20.58 -5.10 7.71
C LEU A 60 -22.11 -5.11 7.85
N SER A 61 -22.81 -5.65 6.86
CA SER A 61 -24.28 -5.78 6.88
C SER A 61 -24.75 -6.66 8.03
N THR A 62 -24.04 -7.77 8.30
CA THR A 62 -24.36 -8.69 9.40
C THR A 62 -24.17 -8.03 10.76
N VAL A 63 -23.07 -7.29 10.94
CA VAL A 63 -22.79 -6.55 12.18
C VAL A 63 -23.85 -5.46 12.39
N CYS A 64 -24.13 -4.63 11.37
CA CYS A 64 -25.17 -3.60 11.48
C CYS A 64 -26.54 -4.18 11.79
N LYS A 65 -26.94 -5.30 11.16
CA LYS A 65 -28.20 -5.99 11.49
C LYS A 65 -28.27 -6.46 12.94
N LYS A 66 -27.16 -6.97 13.50
CA LYS A 66 -27.09 -7.38 14.91
C LYS A 66 -27.20 -6.20 15.89
N GLU A 67 -26.68 -5.05 15.49
CA GLU A 67 -26.80 -3.77 16.22
C GLU A 67 -28.14 -3.05 16.00
N GLY A 68 -29.08 -3.64 15.24
CA GLY A 68 -30.37 -3.02 14.92
C GLY A 68 -30.28 -1.83 13.95
N LEU A 69 -29.20 -1.74 13.18
CA LEU A 69 -28.91 -0.67 12.22
C LEU A 69 -29.18 -1.11 10.78
N SER A 70 -29.68 -0.19 9.95
CA SER A 70 -29.88 -0.42 8.52
C SER A 70 -28.75 0.23 7.71
N LEU A 71 -27.79 -0.58 7.27
CA LEU A 71 -26.67 -0.13 6.43
C LEU A 71 -27.02 -0.19 4.93
N PRO A 72 -26.99 0.93 4.19
CA PRO A 72 -27.17 0.93 2.73
C PRO A 72 -26.06 0.14 2.04
N SER A 73 -26.41 -0.61 0.98
CA SER A 73 -25.45 -1.44 0.24
C SER A 73 -24.37 -0.60 -0.44
N GLN A 74 -24.71 0.58 -0.96
CA GLN A 74 -23.75 1.49 -1.58
C GLN A 74 -22.70 1.99 -0.57
N LEU A 75 -23.14 2.35 0.65
CA LEU A 75 -22.22 2.77 1.70
C LEU A 75 -21.32 1.61 2.15
N ALA A 76 -21.86 0.40 2.29
CA ALA A 76 -21.09 -0.80 2.62
C ALA A 76 -20.00 -1.08 1.58
N GLN A 77 -20.33 -0.94 0.29
CA GLN A 77 -19.38 -1.12 -0.80
C GLN A 77 -18.26 -0.07 -0.76
N ARG A 78 -18.61 1.21 -0.59
CA ARG A 78 -17.61 2.30 -0.49
C ARG A 78 -16.68 2.11 0.72
N ILE A 79 -17.21 1.64 1.86
CA ILE A 79 -16.39 1.30 3.04
C ILE A 79 -15.47 0.12 2.73
N ALA A 80 -15.98 -0.94 2.08
CA ALA A 80 -15.18 -2.10 1.72
C ALA A 80 -14.00 -1.71 0.79
N GLU A 81 -14.28 -0.89 -0.23
CA GLU A 81 -13.27 -0.36 -1.16
C GLU A 81 -12.23 0.51 -0.42
N LYS A 82 -12.66 1.51 0.37
CA LYS A 82 -11.76 2.39 1.15
C LYS A 82 -10.97 1.65 2.24
N SER A 83 -11.46 0.51 2.72
CA SER A 83 -10.75 -0.28 3.72
C SER A 83 -9.52 -1.00 3.18
N CYS A 84 -9.32 -1.00 1.85
CA CYS A 84 -8.23 -1.71 1.16
C CYS A 84 -8.12 -3.18 1.60
N ARG A 85 -9.27 -3.85 1.77
CA ARG A 85 -9.41 -5.25 2.21
C ARG A 85 -8.97 -5.51 3.66
N ASN A 86 -8.91 -4.47 4.49
CA ASN A 86 -8.68 -4.61 5.93
C ASN A 86 -10.02 -4.59 6.68
N LEU A 87 -10.47 -5.76 7.14
CA LEU A 87 -11.75 -5.90 7.83
C LEU A 87 -11.84 -5.07 9.12
N ARG A 88 -10.73 -4.95 9.87
CA ARG A 88 -10.69 -4.10 11.08
C ARG A 88 -10.90 -2.64 10.70
N LYS A 89 -10.19 -2.15 9.66
CA LYS A 89 -10.38 -0.79 9.14
C LYS A 89 -11.81 -0.56 8.67
N ALA A 90 -12.40 -1.52 7.95
CA ALA A 90 -13.79 -1.44 7.49
C ALA A 90 -14.80 -1.29 8.63
N LEU A 91 -14.65 -2.09 9.70
CA LEU A 91 -15.54 -2.02 10.87
C LEU A 91 -15.41 -0.68 11.60
N LEU A 92 -14.18 -0.21 11.83
CA LEU A 92 -13.92 1.09 12.46
C LEU A 92 -14.46 2.25 11.61
N MET A 93 -14.31 2.19 10.28
CA MET A 93 -14.91 3.17 9.37
C MET A 93 -16.43 3.17 9.46
N CYS A 94 -17.06 2.00 9.51
CA CYS A 94 -18.52 1.88 9.64
C CYS A 94 -19.02 2.46 10.96
N GLU A 95 -18.31 2.22 12.06
CA GLU A 95 -18.61 2.79 13.37
C GLU A 95 -18.45 4.31 13.37
N ALA A 96 -17.34 4.82 12.81
CA ALA A 96 -17.09 6.24 12.68
C ALA A 96 -18.17 6.95 11.84
N CYS A 97 -18.61 6.36 10.72
CA CYS A 97 -19.74 6.86 9.95
C CYS A 97 -20.99 6.98 10.81
N ARG A 98 -21.32 5.98 11.63
CA ARG A 98 -22.50 6.02 12.50
C ARG A 98 -22.41 7.14 13.53
N VAL A 99 -21.24 7.30 14.16
CA VAL A 99 -21.02 8.33 15.20
C VAL A 99 -21.12 9.73 14.59
N GLN A 100 -20.61 9.92 13.38
CA GLN A 100 -20.65 11.20 12.68
C GLN A 100 -22.05 11.56 12.19
N GLN A 101 -22.79 10.60 11.62
CA GLN A 101 -24.13 10.83 11.11
C GLN A 101 -24.97 9.54 11.12
N TYR A 102 -26.16 9.62 11.71
CA TYR A 102 -27.18 8.58 11.64
C TYR A 102 -28.58 9.22 11.50
N PRO A 103 -29.51 8.68 10.68
CA PRO A 103 -29.45 7.45 9.88
C PRO A 103 -28.39 7.47 8.76
N PHE A 104 -27.88 6.29 8.40
CA PHE A 104 -26.94 6.14 7.28
C PHE A 104 -27.57 6.57 5.95
N THR A 105 -26.78 7.23 5.10
CA THR A 105 -27.15 7.54 3.71
C THR A 105 -26.15 6.89 2.74
N ALA A 106 -26.58 6.65 1.50
CA ALA A 106 -25.70 6.04 0.47
C ALA A 106 -24.47 6.92 0.15
N ASP A 107 -24.67 8.24 0.15
CA ASP A 107 -23.67 9.23 -0.24
C ASP A 107 -22.93 9.86 0.95
N GLN A 108 -23.10 9.30 2.16
CA GLN A 108 -22.43 9.78 3.36
C GLN A 108 -20.91 9.83 3.16
N GLU A 109 -20.27 10.85 3.73
CA GLU A 109 -18.82 10.92 3.77
C GLU A 109 -18.26 9.86 4.74
N ILE A 110 -17.23 9.15 4.30
CA ILE A 110 -16.55 8.14 5.13
C ILE A 110 -15.34 8.83 5.75
N PRO A 111 -15.31 9.04 7.08
CA PRO A 111 -14.22 9.70 7.76
C PRO A 111 -12.93 8.90 7.60
N GLU A 112 -11.84 9.61 7.36
CA GLU A 112 -10.50 9.06 7.24
C GLU A 112 -9.72 9.32 8.52
N THR A 113 -8.77 8.47 8.85
CA THR A 113 -7.96 8.65 10.06
C THR A 113 -6.99 9.81 9.89
N ASP A 114 -6.78 10.60 10.94
CA ASP A 114 -5.95 11.81 10.92
C ASP A 114 -4.58 11.61 10.28
N TRP A 115 -3.92 10.49 10.59
CA TRP A 115 -2.59 10.19 10.04
C TRP A 115 -2.60 9.91 8.53
N GLU A 116 -3.68 9.35 7.98
CA GLU A 116 -3.81 9.12 6.53
C GLU A 116 -3.94 10.46 5.80
N VAL A 117 -4.73 11.38 6.35
CA VAL A 117 -4.88 12.75 5.82
C VAL A 117 -3.54 13.49 5.90
N TYR A 118 -2.90 13.47 7.08
CA TYR A 118 -1.61 14.12 7.30
C TYR A 118 -0.50 13.57 6.39
N LEU A 119 -0.48 12.25 6.16
CA LEU A 119 0.46 11.60 5.25
C LEU A 119 0.21 11.99 3.79
N ARG A 120 -1.06 12.06 3.37
CA ARG A 120 -1.44 12.51 2.01
C ARG A 120 -1.02 13.95 1.76
N GLU A 121 -1.27 14.84 2.71
CA GLU A 121 -0.79 16.22 2.65
C GLU A 121 0.74 16.30 2.58
N THR A 122 1.44 15.42 3.30
CA THR A 122 2.91 15.30 3.23
C THR A 122 3.36 14.90 1.82
N ALA A 123 2.69 13.92 1.21
CA ALA A 123 2.95 13.51 -0.16
C ALA A 123 2.72 14.67 -1.16
N ASN A 124 1.62 15.40 -1.01
CA ASN A 124 1.32 16.57 -1.84
C ASN A 124 2.36 17.69 -1.68
N ALA A 125 2.88 17.90 -0.47
CA ALA A 125 3.96 18.87 -0.21
C ALA A 125 5.30 18.45 -0.86
N ILE A 126 5.57 17.14 -0.96
CA ILE A 126 6.76 16.61 -1.66
C ILE A 126 6.64 16.83 -3.17
N VAL A 127 5.45 16.62 -3.74
CA VAL A 127 5.19 16.79 -5.19
C VAL A 127 5.15 18.26 -5.59
N SER A 128 4.66 19.15 -4.72
CA SER A 128 4.52 20.57 -5.04
C SER A 128 5.86 21.31 -5.14
N GLN A 129 6.89 20.91 -4.39
CA GLN A 129 8.17 21.62 -4.38
C GLN A 129 9.35 20.71 -4.03
N GLN A 130 10.39 20.73 -4.88
CA GLN A 130 11.62 19.95 -4.68
C GLN A 130 12.82 20.86 -4.33
N THR A 131 12.82 21.41 -3.11
CA THR A 131 13.92 22.23 -2.56
C THR A 131 14.43 21.66 -1.23
N PRO A 132 15.69 21.97 -0.82
CA PRO A 132 16.20 21.56 0.48
C PRO A 132 15.39 22.11 1.68
N GLN A 133 14.81 23.32 1.55
CA GLN A 133 13.92 23.85 2.59
C GLN A 133 12.66 23.00 2.73
N ARG A 134 12.03 22.62 1.61
CA ARG A 134 10.85 21.74 1.63
C ARG A 134 11.18 20.37 2.22
N LEU A 135 12.35 19.81 1.88
CA LEU A 135 12.81 18.54 2.45
C LEU A 135 12.93 18.62 3.98
N LEU A 136 13.41 19.74 4.53
CA LEU A 136 13.49 19.96 5.98
C LEU A 136 12.10 20.00 6.63
N GLU A 137 11.14 20.68 6.01
CA GLU A 137 9.75 20.68 6.47
C GLU A 137 9.14 19.26 6.45
N VAL A 138 9.33 18.53 5.35
CA VAL A 138 8.86 17.15 5.20
C VAL A 138 9.49 16.25 6.24
N ARG A 139 10.78 16.43 6.56
CA ARG A 139 11.43 15.71 7.66
C ARG A 139 10.72 15.96 8.99
N GLY A 140 10.32 17.21 9.28
CA GLY A 140 9.51 17.54 10.45
C GLY A 140 8.19 16.78 10.49
N ARG A 141 7.49 16.71 9.35
CA ARG A 141 6.23 15.94 9.21
C ARG A 141 6.44 14.44 9.43
N LEU A 142 7.52 13.87 8.89
CA LEU A 142 7.88 12.47 9.11
C LEU A 142 8.20 12.19 10.58
N TYR A 143 8.84 13.12 11.29
CA TYR A 143 9.06 12.99 12.73
C TYR A 143 7.75 12.98 13.52
N GLU A 144 6.78 13.83 13.16
CA GLU A 144 5.48 13.88 13.83
C GLU A 144 4.75 12.54 13.70
N LEU A 145 4.72 11.97 12.49
CA LEU A 145 4.15 10.64 12.25
C LEU A 145 4.84 9.53 13.09
N LEU A 146 6.17 9.54 13.14
CA LEU A 146 6.94 8.56 13.93
C LEU A 146 6.71 8.73 15.44
N THR A 147 6.57 9.97 15.91
CA THR A 147 6.32 10.29 17.32
C THR A 147 4.95 9.79 17.77
N HIS A 148 3.95 9.83 16.87
CA HIS A 148 2.65 9.22 17.07
C HIS A 148 2.63 7.69 16.91
N CYS A 149 3.80 7.05 16.95
CA CYS A 149 3.97 5.59 16.93
C CYS A 149 3.38 4.92 15.68
N ILE A 150 3.37 5.62 14.55
CA ILE A 150 2.98 5.04 13.27
C ILE A 150 4.18 4.25 12.73
N PRO A 151 4.03 2.94 12.44
CA PRO A 151 5.16 2.14 11.99
C PRO A 151 5.76 2.68 10.68
N PRO A 152 7.09 2.76 10.55
CA PRO A 152 7.72 3.37 9.39
C PRO A 152 7.41 2.68 8.05
N GLU A 153 7.15 1.38 8.06
CA GLU A 153 6.72 0.61 6.89
C GLU A 153 5.33 1.02 6.40
N ILE A 154 4.46 1.48 7.30
CA ILE A 154 3.14 2.02 6.97
C ILE A 154 3.30 3.41 6.35
N ILE A 155 4.18 4.24 6.93
CA ILE A 155 4.53 5.55 6.37
C ILE A 155 5.10 5.38 4.95
N MET A 156 6.06 4.47 4.75
CA MET A 156 6.67 4.22 3.44
C MET A 156 5.64 3.76 2.40
N LYS A 157 4.78 2.79 2.73
CA LYS A 157 3.75 2.28 1.82
C LYS A 157 2.70 3.33 1.48
N GLY A 158 2.23 4.07 2.48
CA GLY A 158 1.24 5.14 2.27
C GLY A 158 1.82 6.29 1.42
N LEU A 159 3.06 6.70 1.72
CA LEU A 159 3.75 7.73 0.96
C LEU A 159 3.97 7.31 -0.49
N LEU A 160 4.44 6.08 -0.72
CA LEU A 160 4.58 5.53 -2.07
C LEU A 160 3.26 5.55 -2.83
N SER A 161 2.17 5.08 -2.20
CA SER A 161 0.85 5.03 -2.85
C SER A 161 0.40 6.41 -3.32
N GLU A 162 0.55 7.44 -2.49
CA GLU A 162 0.14 8.81 -2.83
C GLU A 162 1.08 9.47 -3.85
N LEU A 163 2.39 9.20 -3.78
CA LEU A 163 3.35 9.72 -4.76
C LEU A 163 3.11 9.11 -6.16
N LEU A 164 2.77 7.82 -6.24
CA LEU A 164 2.50 7.15 -7.51
C LEU A 164 1.25 7.68 -8.24
N HIS A 165 0.31 8.31 -7.53
CA HIS A 165 -0.83 8.99 -8.17
C HIS A 165 -0.41 10.18 -9.03
N ASN A 166 0.73 10.81 -8.70
CA ASN A 166 1.25 12.00 -9.37
C ASN A 166 2.41 11.70 -10.34
N CYS A 167 2.74 10.42 -10.57
CA CYS A 167 3.85 10.02 -11.44
C CYS A 167 3.36 9.43 -12.76
N ASP A 168 4.12 9.65 -13.85
CA ASP A 168 3.91 8.96 -15.13
C ASP A 168 4.36 7.50 -15.11
N GLY A 169 3.85 6.68 -16.03
CA GLY A 169 4.06 5.22 -16.04
C GLY A 169 5.53 4.78 -16.03
N GLN A 170 6.42 5.50 -16.70
CA GLN A 170 7.86 5.23 -16.67
C GLN A 170 8.47 5.53 -15.28
N LEU A 171 8.10 6.67 -14.70
CA LEU A 171 8.56 7.10 -13.38
C LEU A 171 8.04 6.19 -12.26
N LYS A 172 6.82 5.65 -12.39
CA LYS A 172 6.24 4.71 -11.41
C LYS A 172 7.13 3.49 -11.17
N GLY A 173 7.74 2.95 -12.23
CA GLY A 173 8.62 1.78 -12.12
C GLY A 173 9.85 2.07 -11.25
N GLU A 174 10.53 3.18 -11.53
CA GLU A 174 11.72 3.61 -10.79
C GLU A 174 11.40 3.97 -9.33
N VAL A 175 10.33 4.74 -9.11
CA VAL A 175 9.89 5.15 -7.75
C VAL A 175 9.51 3.93 -6.90
N THR A 176 8.86 2.93 -7.50
CA THR A 176 8.50 1.68 -6.80
C THR A 176 9.74 0.88 -6.42
N GLN A 177 10.72 0.74 -7.33
CA GLN A 177 11.99 0.07 -7.02
C GLN A 177 12.77 0.80 -5.92
N MET A 178 12.79 2.12 -5.97
CA MET A 178 13.41 2.95 -4.92
C MET A 178 12.75 2.74 -3.57
N ALA A 179 11.41 2.78 -3.51
CA ALA A 179 10.68 2.55 -2.27
C ALA A 179 10.97 1.16 -1.70
N ALA A 180 10.98 0.12 -2.53
CA ALA A 180 11.33 -1.24 -2.09
C ALA A 180 12.77 -1.30 -1.53
N TYR A 181 13.73 -0.63 -2.17
CA TYR A 181 15.11 -0.56 -1.71
C TYR A 181 15.23 0.16 -0.35
N TYR A 182 14.60 1.32 -0.18
CA TYR A 182 14.66 2.07 1.07
C TYR A 182 13.87 1.42 2.20
N GLU A 183 12.75 0.75 1.89
CA GLU A 183 11.98 -0.04 2.87
C GLU A 183 12.80 -1.22 3.39
N HIS A 184 13.46 -1.97 2.50
CA HIS A 184 14.34 -3.07 2.93
C HIS A 184 15.46 -2.56 3.86
N ARG A 185 16.09 -1.43 3.51
CA ARG A 185 17.12 -0.82 4.36
C ARG A 185 16.59 -0.29 5.68
N LEU A 186 15.32 0.16 5.71
CA LEU A 186 14.65 0.59 6.93
C LEU A 186 14.55 -0.57 7.92
N GLN A 187 14.23 -1.78 7.46
CA GLN A 187 14.14 -2.98 8.30
C GLN A 187 15.49 -3.43 8.87
N LEU A 188 16.59 -3.14 8.18
CA LEU A 188 17.95 -3.45 8.64
C LEU A 188 18.56 -2.33 9.50
N GLY A 189 17.95 -1.15 9.50
CA GLY A 189 18.46 0.05 10.15
C GLY A 189 17.91 0.24 11.57
N THR A 190 18.58 1.11 12.34
CA THR A 190 18.15 1.46 13.71
C THR A 190 17.36 2.76 13.79
N LYS A 191 17.48 3.63 12.78
CA LYS A 191 16.84 4.95 12.76
C LYS A 191 16.00 5.13 11.50
N ALA A 192 14.71 4.82 11.61
CA ALA A 192 13.75 4.87 10.51
C ALA A 192 13.75 6.21 9.73
N ILE A 193 13.88 7.33 10.44
CA ILE A 193 13.86 8.67 9.84
C ILE A 193 14.94 8.86 8.76
N TYR A 194 16.13 8.27 8.92
CA TYR A 194 17.19 8.40 7.92
C TYR A 194 16.82 7.74 6.59
N HIS A 195 16.11 6.62 6.65
CA HIS A 195 15.68 5.88 5.46
C HIS A 195 14.49 6.55 4.78
N LEU A 196 13.53 7.05 5.57
CA LEU A 196 12.38 7.79 5.06
C LEU A 196 12.82 9.11 4.39
N GLU A 197 13.68 9.89 5.06
CA GLU A 197 14.21 11.14 4.51
C GLU A 197 15.05 10.89 3.25
N ALA A 198 15.88 9.84 3.24
CA ALA A 198 16.67 9.49 2.07
C ALA A 198 15.79 9.07 0.88
N PHE A 199 14.70 8.34 1.12
CA PHE A 199 13.71 8.02 0.09
C PHE A 199 13.09 9.31 -0.48
N VAL A 200 12.61 10.21 0.38
CA VAL A 200 12.01 11.48 -0.04
C VAL A 200 13.01 12.34 -0.82
N ALA A 201 14.23 12.49 -0.33
CA ALA A 201 15.26 13.27 -1.01
C ALA A 201 15.59 12.71 -2.40
N LYS A 202 15.69 11.38 -2.50
CA LYS A 202 15.94 10.71 -3.79
C LYS A 202 14.74 10.85 -4.73
N PHE A 203 13.51 10.75 -4.22
CA PHE A 203 12.30 10.99 -4.99
C PHE A 203 12.26 12.43 -5.50
N MET A 204 12.48 13.43 -4.65
CA MET A 204 12.49 14.84 -5.04
C MET A 204 13.51 15.13 -6.15
N ALA A 205 14.72 14.58 -6.03
CA ALA A 205 15.75 14.74 -7.06
C ALA A 205 15.34 14.10 -8.40
N LEU A 206 14.75 12.89 -8.36
CA LEU A 206 14.30 12.19 -9.56
C LEU A 206 13.10 12.90 -10.21
N TYR A 207 12.10 13.25 -9.41
CA TYR A 207 10.87 13.90 -9.86
C TYR A 207 11.15 15.27 -10.47
N LYS A 208 12.02 16.07 -9.83
CA LYS A 208 12.44 17.37 -10.35
C LYS A 208 13.12 17.24 -11.71
N LYS A 209 14.07 16.31 -11.83
CA LYS A 209 14.77 16.04 -13.09
C LYS A 209 13.78 15.62 -14.19
N PHE A 210 12.86 14.71 -13.88
CA PHE A 210 11.84 14.26 -14.83
C PHE A 210 10.95 15.41 -15.32
N MET A 211 10.53 16.30 -14.42
CA MET A 211 9.75 17.49 -14.77
C MET A 211 10.54 18.46 -15.66
N GLU A 212 11.82 18.71 -15.34
CA GLU A 212 12.71 19.58 -16.13
C GLU A 212 12.96 19.01 -17.53
N ASP A 213 13.31 17.72 -17.65
CA ASP A 213 13.54 17.03 -18.92
C ASP A 213 12.27 17.03 -19.79
N GLY A 214 11.08 16.88 -19.19
CA GLY A 214 9.79 16.94 -19.89
C GLY A 214 9.42 18.33 -20.38
N LEU A 215 9.73 19.38 -19.61
CA LEU A 215 9.55 20.77 -20.00
C LEU A 215 10.45 21.16 -21.18
N GLU A 216 11.72 20.74 -21.15
CA GLU A 216 12.65 20.96 -22.26
C GLU A 216 12.16 20.28 -23.55
N GLY A 217 11.63 19.06 -23.46
CA GLY A 217 11.08 18.33 -24.61
C GLY A 217 9.80 18.91 -25.21
N MET A 218 9.08 19.80 -24.50
CA MET A 218 7.89 20.50 -25.03
C MET A 218 8.22 21.88 -25.63
N MET A 219 9.40 22.43 -25.35
CA MET A 219 9.85 23.72 -25.87
C MET A 219 10.56 23.60 -27.24
N PHE A 220 10.72 22.38 -27.76
CA PHE A 220 11.25 22.06 -29.09
C PHE A 220 10.23 21.25 -29.91
#